data_AF-A0A350QZH9-F1
#
_entry.id   AF-A0A350QZH9-F1
#
_cell.length_a   1.000
_cell.length_b   1.000
_cell.length_c   1.000
_cell.angle_alpha   90.00
_cell.angle_beta   90.00
_cell.angle_gamma   90.00
#
_symmetry.space_group_name_H-M   'P 1'
#
loop_
_entity.id
_entity.type
_entity.pdbx_description
1 polymer ?
#
loop_
_entity_poly.entity_id
_entity_poly.type
_entity_poly.pdbx_seq_one_letter_code
_entity_poly.pdbx_strand_id
1 'polypeptide(L)' 'MTYLKYFSALTVLTAICLHSLNVYPVNIIVHMVGACTWSVVGYVWKENSIILNFLPQVFILGGGLVYNNFL' A
#
# COMPACT_ATOMS: atom_id res chain seq x y z
N MET A 1 2.25 -18.36 -4.99
CA MET A 1 2.31 -17.51 -3.78
C MET A 1 3.54 -16.61 -3.75
N THR A 2 4.73 -17.10 -4.11
CA THR A 2 5.96 -16.30 -4.17
C THR A 2 5.87 -15.11 -5.12
N TYR A 3 5.26 -15.28 -6.30
CA TYR A 3 5.05 -14.17 -7.26
C TYR A 3 4.19 -13.02 -6.71
N LEU A 4 3.19 -13.33 -5.88
CA LEU A 4 2.32 -12.31 -5.28
C LEU A 4 3.09 -11.47 -4.25
N LYS A 5 4.03 -12.07 -3.51
CA LYS A 5 4.95 -11.34 -2.61
C LYS A 5 5.82 -10.35 -3.38
N TYR A 6 6.47 -10.82 -4.44
CA TYR A 6 7.37 -9.98 -5.24
C TYR A 6 6.59 -8.87 -5.96
N PHE A 7 5.38 -9.16 -6.46
CA PHE A 7 4.50 -8.16 -7.05
C PHE A 7 4.10 -7.09 -6.02
N SER A 8 3.68 -7.48 -4.81
CA SER A 8 3.35 -6.51 -3.75
C SER A 8 4.57 -5.68 -3.34
N ALA A 9 5.74 -6.32 -3.20
CA ALA A 9 6.98 -5.62 -2.86
C ALA A 9 7.39 -4.61 -3.92
N LEU A 10 7.35 -4.99 -5.21
CA LEU A 10 7.63 -4.09 -6.33
C LEU A 10 6.62 -2.93 -6.39
N THR A 11 5.34 -3.20 -6.16
CA THR A 11 4.30 -2.17 -6.19
C THR A 11 4.53 -1.12 -5.10
N VAL A 12 4.85 -1.56 -3.87
CA VAL A 12 5.20 -0.65 -2.76
C VAL A 12 6.50 0.11 -3.06
N LEU A 13 7.53 -0.55 -3.60
CA LEU A 13 8.78 0.10 -4.00
C LEU A 13 8.53 1.21 -5.04
N THR A 14 7.70 0.92 -6.03
CA THR A 14 7.32 1.88 -7.08
C THR A 14 6.55 3.06 -6.49
N ALA A 15 5.67 2.81 -5.51
CA ALA A 15 4.96 3.86 -4.78
C ALA A 15 5.91 4.78 -3.99
N ILE A 16 6.95 4.22 -3.36
CA ILE A 16 7.97 5.00 -2.64
C ILE A 16 8.78 5.86 -3.61
N CYS A 17 9.14 5.33 -4.79
CA CYS A 17 9.78 6.14 -5.83
C CYS A 17 8.89 7.30 -6.30
N LEU A 18 7.61 7.04 -6.58
CA LEU A 18 6.63 8.07 -6.94
C LEU A 18 6.45 9.11 -5.82
N HIS A 19 6.49 8.68 -4.56
CA HIS A 19 6.47 9.57 -3.40
C HIS A 19 7.70 10.48 -3.37
N SER A 20 8.90 9.94 -3.60
CA SER A 20 10.13 10.73 -3.67
C SER A 20 10.13 11.76 -4.80
N LEU A 21 9.37 11.52 -5.87
CA LEU A 21 9.19 12.45 -6.99
C LEU A 21 8.07 13.48 -6.75
N ASN A 22 7.44 13.49 -5.57
CA ASN A 22 6.31 14.36 -5.21
C ASN A 22 5.10 14.26 -6.18
N VAL A 23 4.90 13.10 -6.82
CA VAL A 23 3.77 12.89 -7.73
C VAL A 23 2.51 12.54 -6.94
N TYR A 24 1.78 13.58 -6.52
CA TYR A 24 0.49 13.47 -5.82
C TYR A 24 -0.69 13.54 -6.81
N PRO A 25 -1.78 12.74 -6.65
CA PRO A 25 -2.04 11.72 -5.63
C PRO A 25 -1.65 10.29 -6.05
N VAL A 26 -1.04 10.13 -7.23
CA VAL A 26 -0.74 8.82 -7.83
C VAL A 26 0.14 7.97 -6.91
N ASN A 27 1.09 8.59 -6.20
CA ASN A 27 1.92 7.94 -5.19
C ASN A 27 1.09 7.17 -4.14
N ILE A 28 0.05 7.78 -3.58
CA ILE A 28 -0.80 7.22 -2.55
C ILE A 28 -1.68 6.11 -3.13
N ILE A 29 -2.22 6.30 -4.33
CA ILE A 29 -3.04 5.29 -5.01
C ILE A 29 -2.23 4.02 -5.25
N VAL A 30 -1.01 4.14 -5.79
CA VAL A 30 -0.13 2.98 -6.01
C VAL A 30 0.29 2.34 -4.69
N HIS A 31 0.52 3.14 -3.65
CA HIS A 31 0.84 2.62 -2.31
C HIS A 31 -0.33 1.81 -1.72
N MET A 32 -1.57 2.28 -1.89
CA MET A 32 -2.77 1.56 -1.44
C MET A 32 -2.96 0.24 -2.18
N VAL A 33 -2.71 0.20 -3.50
CA VAL A 33 -2.76 -1.06 -4.27
C VAL A 33 -1.72 -2.06 -3.75
N GLY A 34 -0.50 -1.59 -3.47
CA GLY A 34 0.56 -2.40 -2.86
C GLY A 34 0.17 -2.92 -1.47
N ALA A 35 -0.41 -2.05 -0.63
CA ALA A 35 -0.85 -2.39 0.72
C ALA A 35 -2.00 -3.39 0.74
N CYS A 36 -3.04 -3.21 -0.09
CA CYS A 36 -4.13 -4.18 -0.25
C CYS A 36 -3.60 -5.56 -0.66
N THR A 37 -2.66 -5.61 -1.60
CA THR A 37 -2.07 -6.87 -2.06
C THR A 37 -1.22 -7.53 -0.96
N TRP A 38 -0.51 -6.75 -0.14
CA TRP A 38 0.21 -7.25 1.04
C TRP A 38 -0.72 -7.75 2.16
N SER A 39 -1.86 -7.10 2.39
CA SER A 39 -2.86 -7.57 3.36
C SER A 39 -3.41 -8.95 2.96
N VAL A 40 -3.68 -9.17 1.67
CA VAL A 40 -4.10 -10.50 1.15
C VAL A 40 -3.00 -11.53 1.34
N VAL A 41 -1.74 -11.19 1.02
CA VAL A 41 -0.59 -12.09 1.26
C VAL A 41 -0.44 -12.45 2.74
N GLY A 42 -0.56 -11.45 3.63
CA GLY A 42 -0.47 -11.65 5.07
C GLY A 42 -1.57 -12.57 5.60
N TYR A 43 -2.80 -12.42 5.10
CA TYR A 43 -3.92 -13.31 5.43
C TYR A 43 -3.67 -14.75 4.99
N VAL A 44 -3.21 -14.95 3.76
CA VAL A 44 -2.91 -16.29 3.21
C VAL A 44 -1.77 -16.97 3.97
N TRP A 45 -0.76 -16.21 4.41
CA TRP A 45 0.39 -16.75 5.13
C TRP A 45 0.17 -16.82 6.64
N LYS A 46 -0.99 -16.40 7.14
CA LYS A 46 -1.31 -16.28 8.58
C LYS A 46 -0.27 -15.45 9.36
N GLU A 47 0.31 -14.47 8.68
CA GLU A 47 1.33 -13.58 9.22
C GLU A 47 0.66 -12.31 9.75
N ASN A 48 0.31 -12.34 11.04
CA ASN A 48 -0.38 -11.23 11.70
C ASN A 48 0.43 -9.92 11.64
N SER A 49 1.75 -10.00 11.66
CA SER A 49 2.64 -8.84 11.58
C SER A 49 2.53 -8.09 10.24
N ILE A 50 2.32 -8.82 9.14
CA ILE A 50 2.16 -8.22 7.81
C ILE A 50 0.79 -7.55 7.70
N ILE A 51 -0.26 -8.22 8.18
CA ILE A 51 -1.62 -7.67 8.19
C ILE A 51 -1.67 -6.41 9.04
N LEU A 52 -1.07 -6.42 10.24
CA LEU A 52 -1.05 -5.26 11.14
C LEU A 52 -0.30 -4.07 10.53
N ASN A 53 0.68 -4.30 9.67
CA ASN A 53 1.41 -3.22 9.00
C ASN A 53 0.60 -2.64 7.83
N PHE A 54 0.19 -3.48 6.89
CA PHE A 54 -0.38 -3.03 5.62
C PHE A 54 -1.88 -2.75 5.65
N LEU A 55 -2.64 -3.44 6.51
CA LEU A 55 -4.10 -3.23 6.58
C LEU A 55 -4.44 -1.83 7.12
N PRO A 56 -3.87 -1.34 8.24
CA PRO A 56 -4.12 0.03 8.69
C PRO A 56 -3.60 1.08 7.72
N GLN A 57 -2.49 0.81 7.01
CA GLN A 57 -1.95 1.73 6.00
C GLN A 57 -2.95 2.04 4.89
N VAL A 58 -3.77 1.07 4.47
CA VAL A 58 -4.84 1.32 3.47
C VAL A 58 -5.82 2.38 3.99
N PHE A 59 -6.23 2.29 5.25
CA PHE A 59 -7.16 3.26 5.85
C PHE A 59 -6.53 4.63 6.10
N ILE A 60 -5.29 4.66 6.59
CA ILE A 60 -4.56 5.90 6.86
C ILE A 60 -4.30 6.66 5.56
N LEU A 61 -3.81 5.97 4.53
CA LEU A 61 -3.51 6.57 3.22
C LEU A 61 -4.78 6.98 2.47
N GLY A 62 -5.82 6.13 2.50
CA GLY A 62 -7.12 6.45 1.89
C GLY A 62 -7.80 7.64 2.56
N GLY A 63 -7.83 7.67 3.89
CA GLY A 63 -8.38 8.79 4.65
C GLY A 63 -7.61 10.08 4.41
N GLY A 64 -6.27 10.02 4.38
CA GLY A 64 -5.42 11.16 4.06
C GLY A 64 -5.65 11.73 2.65
N LEU A 65 -5.91 10.86 1.66
CA LEU A 65 -6.24 11.29 0.31
C LEU A 65 -7.60 11.99 0.25
N VAL A 66 -8.63 11.46 0.91
CA VAL A 66 -9.95 12.11 0.98
C VAL A 66 -9.86 13.47 1.66
N TYR A 67 -9.12 13.57 2.77
CA TYR A 67 -8.92 14.83 3.47
C TYR A 67 -8.31 15.91 2.56
N ASN A 68 -7.24 15.60 1.84
CA ASN A 68 -6.53 16.56 0.98
C ASN A 68 -7.32 16.99 -0.28
N ASN A 69 -8.27 16.18 -0.74
CA ASN A 69 -9.07 16.50 -1.93
C ASN A 69 -10.35 17.30 -1.60
N PHE A 70 -10.80 17.31 -0.34
CA PHE A 70 -12.06 17.95 0.08
C PHE A 70 -11.89 19.20 0.98
N LEU A 71 -10.69 19.42 1.53
CA LEU A 71 -10.32 20.58 2.37
C LEU A 71 -9.14 21.32 1.74
#